data_AF-A0A6N4WUW8-F1
#
_entry.id   AF-A0A6N4WUW8-F1
#
_cell.length_a   1.000
_cell.length_b   1.000
_cell.length_c   1.000
_cell.angle_alpha   90.00
_cell.angle_beta   90.00
_cell.angle_gamma   90.00
#
_symmetry.space_group_name_H-M   'P 1'
#
loop_
_entity.id
_entity.type
_entity.pdbx_description
1 polymer ?
#
loop_
_entity_poly.entity_id
_entity_poly.type
_entity_poly.pdbx_seq_one_letter_code
_entity_poly.pdbx_strand_id
1 'polypeptide(L)'
;MRILLIGALLSLFVGAVQGQEALQPKYDISPSIAKLPEQSDFFGSWLRSDGTYSVEVEAGESAGTVVARYFNPKSINVETAAFDEVEGQPRLEFVLRDEGYPGSAYRLIFLPERRVLVGTYMRPGGEPAEVYFVRKDEQ
;
A
#
# COMPACT_ATOMS: atom_id res chain seq x y z
N MET A 1 -33.11 18.75 -52.35
CA MET A 1 -31.68 19.07 -52.42
C MET A 1 -31.45 20.43 -51.78
N ARG A 2 -30.91 20.43 -50.56
CA ARG A 2 -30.26 21.57 -49.88
C ARG A 2 -29.57 21.00 -48.64
N ILE A 3 -28.27 20.77 -48.80
CA ILE A 3 -27.35 20.31 -47.76
C ILE A 3 -27.03 21.53 -46.89
N LEU A 4 -27.23 21.41 -45.58
CA LEU A 4 -26.63 22.29 -44.59
C LEU A 4 -25.95 21.39 -43.55
N LEU A 5 -24.62 21.29 -43.69
CA LEU A 5 -23.68 20.84 -42.67
C LEU A 5 -23.49 21.98 -41.66
N ILE A 6 -23.77 21.74 -40.38
CA ILE A 6 -23.16 22.33 -39.17
C ILE A 6 -23.56 21.31 -38.09
N GLY A 7 -22.68 20.52 -37.49
CA GLY A 7 -21.46 20.90 -36.79
C GLY A 7 -21.56 20.17 -35.44
N ALA A 8 -20.77 19.11 -35.27
CA ALA A 8 -20.77 18.29 -34.08
C ALA A 8 -20.41 19.14 -32.84
N LEU A 9 -21.23 19.05 -31.80
CA LEU A 9 -20.82 19.45 -30.46
C LEU A 9 -20.65 18.17 -29.64
N LEU A 10 -19.52 17.47 -29.88
CA LEU A 10 -18.99 16.54 -28.89
C LEU A 10 -18.50 17.39 -27.72
N SER A 11 -19.27 17.41 -26.64
CA SER A 11 -18.85 17.97 -25.36
C SER A 11 -17.73 17.11 -24.80
N LEU A 12 -16.49 17.42 -25.17
CA LEU A 12 -15.29 16.99 -24.47
C LEU A 12 -15.30 17.64 -23.07
N PHE A 13 -15.80 16.93 -22.07
CA PHE A 13 -15.37 17.21 -20.70
C PHE A 13 -13.97 16.61 -20.52
N VAL A 14 -12.96 17.38 -20.95
CA VAL A 14 -11.60 17.25 -20.44
C VAL A 14 -11.61 17.84 -19.04
N GLY A 15 -11.92 16.99 -18.05
CA GLY A 15 -11.64 17.28 -16.66
C GLY A 15 -10.15 17.04 -16.41
N ALA A 16 -9.36 18.11 -16.50
CA ALA A 16 -8.00 18.10 -15.97
C ALA A 16 -8.07 17.97 -14.44
N VAL A 17 -7.89 16.75 -13.95
CA VAL A 17 -7.43 16.51 -12.58
C VAL A 17 -5.97 16.12 -12.70
N GLN A 18 -5.09 17.12 -12.71
CA GLN A 18 -3.69 16.92 -12.36
C GLN A 18 -3.60 16.81 -10.83
N GLY A 19 -4.05 15.67 -10.31
CA GLY A 19 -3.73 15.17 -8.98
C GLY A 19 -3.00 13.86 -9.19
N GLN A 20 -1.91 13.62 -8.45
CA GLN A 20 -1.11 12.39 -8.56
C GLN A 20 -2.03 11.17 -8.69
N GLU A 21 -1.96 10.50 -9.84
CA GLU A 21 -2.71 9.26 -10.07
C GLU A 21 -2.23 8.26 -9.02
N ALA A 22 -3.14 7.79 -8.16
CA ALA A 22 -2.77 6.85 -7.11
C ALA A 22 -2.16 5.59 -7.75
N LEU A 23 -1.06 5.11 -7.19
CA LEU A 23 -0.37 3.92 -7.70
C LEU A 23 -1.33 2.73 -7.68
N GLN A 24 -1.55 2.12 -8.85
CA GLN A 24 -2.51 1.04 -9.00
C GLN A 24 -1.82 -0.33 -8.85
N PRO A 25 -2.51 -1.34 -8.28
CA PRO A 25 -2.06 -2.72 -8.34
C PRO A 25 -1.93 -3.18 -9.80
N LYS A 26 -0.85 -3.87 -10.12
CA LYS A 26 -0.57 -4.37 -11.48
C LYS A 26 -1.39 -5.61 -11.85
N TYR A 27 -1.83 -6.37 -10.85
CA TYR A 27 -2.46 -7.68 -11.04
C TYR A 27 -3.90 -7.70 -10.52
N ASP A 28 -4.73 -8.50 -11.18
CA ASP A 28 -6.09 -8.86 -10.74
C ASP A 28 -6.28 -10.37 -11.00
N ILE A 29 -5.82 -11.17 -10.05
CA ILE A 29 -5.78 -12.63 -10.10
C ILE A 29 -7.09 -13.16 -9.49
N SER A 30 -7.71 -14.14 -10.14
CA SER A 30 -8.93 -14.78 -9.60
C SER A 30 -8.67 -15.37 -8.20
N PRO A 31 -9.55 -15.14 -7.21
CA PRO A 31 -9.42 -15.72 -5.87
C PRO A 31 -9.28 -17.25 -5.88
N SER A 32 -9.85 -17.94 -6.87
CA SER A 32 -9.80 -19.40 -7.00
C SER A 32 -8.41 -19.97 -7.30
N ILE A 33 -7.47 -19.13 -7.76
CA ILE A 33 -6.09 -19.52 -8.07
C ILE A 33 -5.05 -18.71 -7.27
N ALA A 34 -5.51 -17.74 -6.48
CA ALA A 34 -4.64 -16.95 -5.62
C ALA A 34 -4.03 -17.86 -4.55
N LYS A 35 -2.75 -17.66 -4.26
CA LYS A 35 -2.07 -18.44 -3.23
C LYS A 35 -2.46 -17.97 -1.82
N LEU A 36 -2.29 -18.84 -0.83
CA LEU A 36 -2.35 -18.42 0.57
C LEU A 36 -1.15 -17.51 0.90
N PRO A 37 -1.36 -16.39 1.62
CA PRO A 37 -0.26 -15.53 2.04
C PRO A 37 0.73 -16.20 2.98
N GLU A 38 2.01 -15.94 2.75
CA GLU A 38 3.12 -16.33 3.65
C GLU A 38 3.89 -15.08 4.10
N GLN A 39 4.67 -15.17 5.19
CA GLN A 39 5.50 -14.04 5.65
C GLN A 39 6.46 -13.53 4.56
N SER A 40 6.95 -14.45 3.72
CA SER A 40 7.83 -14.15 2.60
C SER A 40 7.19 -13.21 1.56
N ASP A 41 5.86 -13.16 1.47
CA ASP A 41 5.15 -12.26 0.56
C ASP A 41 5.23 -10.79 0.94
N PHE A 42 5.53 -10.51 2.21
CA PHE A 42 5.71 -9.14 2.69
C PHE A 42 7.09 -8.60 2.38
N PHE A 43 8.08 -9.47 2.08
CA PHE A 43 9.45 -9.03 1.89
C PHE A 43 9.64 -8.24 0.58
N GLY A 44 10.49 -7.21 0.67
CA GLY A 44 10.79 -6.28 -0.42
C GLY A 44 10.44 -4.83 -0.08
N SER A 45 10.46 -3.99 -1.13
CA SER A 45 10.15 -2.56 -1.02
C SER A 45 8.74 -2.28 -1.54
N TRP A 46 8.01 -1.47 -0.79
CA TRP A 46 6.61 -1.16 -1.05
C TRP A 46 6.39 0.35 -1.06
N LEU A 47 5.62 0.84 -2.04
CA LEU A 47 5.18 2.23 -2.12
C LEU A 47 3.73 2.33 -1.68
N ARG A 48 3.43 3.28 -0.81
CA ARG A 48 2.03 3.57 -0.46
C ARG A 48 1.31 4.10 -1.69
N SER A 49 0.00 3.87 -1.78
CA SER A 49 -0.81 4.22 -2.95
C SER A 49 -0.78 5.70 -3.36
N ASP A 50 -0.47 6.61 -2.44
CA ASP A 50 -0.27 8.03 -2.71
C ASP A 50 1.15 8.38 -3.21
N GLY A 51 2.06 7.40 -3.26
CA GLY A 51 3.39 7.48 -3.86
C GLY A 51 4.44 8.25 -3.05
N THR A 52 4.08 8.84 -1.91
CA THR A 52 4.98 9.71 -1.13
C THR A 52 5.65 9.00 0.04
N TYR A 53 5.25 7.77 0.34
CA TYR A 53 5.75 6.99 1.48
C TYR A 53 6.16 5.60 1.03
N SER A 54 7.17 5.03 1.69
CA SER A 54 7.60 3.65 1.43
C SER A 54 7.93 2.88 2.69
N VAL A 55 7.81 1.56 2.60
CA VAL A 55 8.28 0.61 3.60
C VAL A 55 9.15 -0.47 2.94
N GLU A 56 10.27 -0.78 3.57
CA GLU A 56 11.10 -1.95 3.25
C GLU A 56 10.89 -2.99 4.35
N VAL A 57 10.68 -4.23 3.94
CA VAL A 57 10.43 -5.36 4.86
C VAL A 57 11.40 -6.49 4.53
N GLU A 58 12.09 -6.99 5.54
CA GLU A 58 13.10 -8.04 5.43
C GLU A 58 12.90 -9.08 6.54
N ALA A 59 13.33 -10.31 6.30
CA ALA A 59 13.48 -11.30 7.36
C ALA A 59 14.50 -10.79 8.39
N GLY A 60 14.22 -10.98 9.69
CA GLY A 60 15.18 -10.69 10.75
C GLY A 60 16.23 -11.79 10.90
N GLU A 61 17.16 -11.57 11.82
CA GLU A 61 18.29 -12.49 12.06
C GLU A 61 17.84 -13.86 12.62
N SER A 62 16.69 -13.89 13.27
CA SER A 62 16.11 -15.09 13.88
C SER A 62 14.91 -15.55 13.05
N ALA A 63 14.69 -16.87 12.99
CA ALA A 63 13.55 -17.43 12.28
C ALA A 63 12.22 -16.83 12.82
N GLY A 64 11.37 -16.36 11.91
CA GLY A 64 10.08 -15.76 12.23
C GLY A 64 10.13 -14.31 12.71
N THR A 65 11.31 -13.67 12.79
CA THR A 65 11.41 -12.23 13.07
C THR A 65 11.45 -11.43 11.77
N VAL A 66 11.13 -10.14 11.88
CA VAL A 66 11.00 -9.21 10.74
C VAL A 66 11.66 -7.88 11.08
N VAL A 67 12.23 -7.25 10.06
CA VAL A 67 12.74 -5.88 10.13
C VAL A 67 11.91 -5.05 9.16
N ALA A 68 11.35 -3.94 9.63
CA ALA A 68 10.67 -2.96 8.80
C ALA A 68 11.42 -1.61 8.86
N ARG A 69 11.58 -0.94 7.73
CA ARG A 69 12.12 0.43 7.63
C ARG A 69 11.13 1.30 6.89
N TYR A 70 10.73 2.42 7.49
CA TYR A 70 9.71 3.30 6.94
C TYR A 70 10.29 4.65 6.53
N PHE A 71 9.80 5.24 5.44
CA PHE A 71 10.35 6.48 4.85
C PHE A 71 9.26 7.52 4.54
N ASN A 72 9.54 8.77 4.92
CA ASN A 72 8.76 9.97 4.57
C ASN A 72 9.59 11.27 4.56
N PRO A 73 10.15 11.70 3.41
CA PRO A 73 10.96 10.87 2.53
C PRO A 73 12.26 10.36 3.20
N LYS A 74 12.62 10.89 4.38
CA LYS A 74 13.71 10.38 5.22
C LYS A 74 13.23 9.19 6.04
N SER A 75 14.17 8.40 6.57
CA SER A 75 13.85 7.31 7.49
C SER A 75 13.13 7.84 8.72
N ILE A 76 12.03 7.19 9.08
CA ILE A 76 11.34 7.36 10.37
C ILE A 76 11.67 6.16 11.22
N ASN A 77 12.04 6.39 12.49
CA ASN A 77 12.37 5.29 13.39
C ASN A 77 11.17 4.34 13.59
N VAL A 78 11.41 3.06 13.34
CA VAL A 78 10.47 1.96 13.60
C VAL A 78 10.83 1.37 14.96
N GLU A 79 9.96 1.56 15.96
CA GLU A 79 10.17 1.07 17.32
C GLU A 79 10.02 -0.45 17.42
N THR A 80 9.00 -0.99 16.76
CA THR A 80 8.72 -2.44 16.72
C THR A 80 8.25 -2.84 15.34
N ALA A 81 8.57 -4.07 14.95
CA ALA A 81 7.99 -4.76 13.80
C ALA A 81 7.82 -6.24 14.14
N ALA A 82 6.66 -6.81 13.88
CA ALA A 82 6.36 -8.21 14.16
C ALA A 82 5.31 -8.75 13.20
N PHE A 83 5.36 -10.06 12.97
CA PHE A 83 4.21 -10.79 12.43
C PHE A 83 3.34 -11.31 13.57
N ASP A 84 2.03 -11.15 13.41
CA ASP A 84 1.04 -11.96 14.09
C ASP A 84 0.17 -12.71 13.07
N GLU A 85 -0.83 -13.43 13.55
CA GLU A 85 -1.78 -14.15 12.71
C GLU A 85 -3.19 -13.60 12.89
N VAL A 86 -3.88 -13.42 11.77
CA VAL A 86 -5.31 -13.11 11.72
C VAL A 86 -5.98 -14.08 10.75
N GLU A 87 -6.99 -14.81 11.23
CA GLU A 87 -7.71 -15.81 10.42
C GLU A 87 -6.79 -16.85 9.74
N GLY A 88 -5.68 -17.21 10.42
CA GLY A 88 -4.69 -18.16 9.91
C GLY A 88 -3.76 -17.60 8.83
N GLN A 89 -3.73 -16.28 8.64
CA GLN A 89 -2.85 -15.61 7.69
C GLN A 89 -1.90 -14.65 8.41
N PRO A 90 -0.64 -14.49 7.94
CA PRO A 90 0.29 -13.53 8.51
C PRO A 90 -0.22 -12.09 8.35
N ARG A 91 -0.07 -11.30 9.41
CA ARG A 91 -0.27 -9.86 9.39
C ARG A 91 0.96 -9.18 9.96
N LEU A 92 1.48 -8.19 9.23
CA LEU A 92 2.61 -7.38 9.65
C LEU A 92 2.09 -6.19 10.47
N GLU A 93 2.57 -6.06 11.71
CA GLU A 93 2.40 -4.86 12.52
C GLU A 93 3.75 -4.18 12.75
N PHE A 94 3.80 -2.86 12.56
CA PHE A 94 4.96 -2.06 12.95
C PHE A 94 4.57 -0.69 13.49
N VAL A 95 5.35 -0.19 14.45
CA VAL A 95 5.10 1.06 15.16
C VAL A 95 6.19 2.08 14.83
N LEU A 96 5.78 3.29 14.46
CA LEU A 96 6.65 4.43 14.19
C LEU A 96 6.77 5.30 15.44
N ARG A 97 8.00 5.54 15.88
CA ARG A 97 8.30 6.44 17.01
C ARG A 97 9.43 7.41 16.66
N ASP A 98 9.05 8.64 16.33
CA ASP A 98 9.95 9.72 15.94
C ASP A 98 9.27 11.09 16.09
N GLU A 99 9.96 12.18 15.73
CA GLU A 99 9.37 13.52 15.65
C GLU A 99 8.16 13.52 14.68
N GLY A 100 6.98 13.91 15.17
CA GLY A 100 5.73 13.85 14.41
C GLY A 100 5.07 12.46 14.36
N TYR A 101 5.71 11.44 14.95
CA TYR A 101 5.23 10.06 15.00
C TYR A 101 5.23 9.56 16.47
N PRO A 102 4.22 9.87 17.28
CA PRO A 102 4.22 9.54 18.71
C PRO A 102 3.87 8.08 19.03
N GLY A 103 4.07 7.14 18.10
CA GLY A 103 3.58 5.76 18.19
C GLY A 103 2.45 5.48 17.19
N SER A 104 2.60 5.92 15.94
CA SER A 104 1.63 5.56 14.90
C SER A 104 1.91 4.15 14.40
N ALA A 105 0.89 3.34 14.14
CA ALA A 105 1.06 1.93 13.81
C ALA A 105 0.44 1.58 12.46
N TYR A 106 1.08 0.66 11.75
CA TYR A 106 0.53 0.00 10.58
C TYR A 106 0.16 -1.43 10.93
N ARG A 107 -0.97 -1.90 10.40
CA ARG A 107 -1.38 -3.32 10.42
C ARG A 107 -1.73 -3.72 9.01
N LEU A 108 -0.93 -4.59 8.41
CA LEU A 108 -0.99 -4.91 6.99
C LEU A 108 -1.12 -6.42 6.78
N ILE A 109 -2.01 -6.81 5.88
CA ILE A 109 -2.08 -8.16 5.31
C ILE A 109 -1.63 -8.12 3.85
N PHE A 110 -1.22 -9.26 3.32
CA PHE A 110 -0.93 -9.40 1.90
C PHE A 110 -2.20 -9.88 1.17
N LEU A 111 -2.64 -9.12 0.16
CA LEU A 111 -3.77 -9.46 -0.69
C LEU A 111 -3.25 -10.17 -1.96
N PRO A 112 -3.33 -11.51 -2.05
CA PRO A 112 -2.67 -12.27 -3.10
C PRO A 112 -3.26 -12.04 -4.49
N GLU A 113 -4.54 -11.68 -4.59
CA GLU A 113 -5.24 -11.38 -5.84
C GLU A 113 -4.59 -10.20 -6.57
N ARG A 114 -4.07 -9.24 -5.81
CA ARG A 114 -3.51 -8.00 -6.32
C ARG A 114 -2.01 -7.84 -6.07
N ARG A 115 -1.44 -8.74 -5.27
CA ARG A 115 -0.04 -8.72 -4.82
C ARG A 115 0.34 -7.40 -4.14
N VAL A 116 -0.53 -6.93 -3.26
CA VAL A 116 -0.37 -5.66 -2.51
C VAL A 116 -0.41 -5.91 -1.02
N LEU A 117 0.14 -4.98 -0.24
CA LEU A 117 -0.13 -4.91 1.20
C LEU A 117 -1.34 -4.01 1.40
N VAL A 118 -2.33 -4.45 2.18
CA VAL A 118 -3.53 -3.68 2.51
C VAL A 118 -3.76 -3.69 4.01
N GLY A 119 -4.33 -2.62 4.55
CA GLY A 119 -4.72 -2.59 5.95
C GLY A 119 -4.91 -1.18 6.47
N THR A 120 -4.49 -0.95 7.71
CA THR A 120 -4.78 0.32 8.40
C THR A 120 -3.52 1.02 8.89
N TYR A 121 -3.60 2.35 8.88
CA TYR A 121 -2.69 3.26 9.56
C TYR A 121 -3.44 3.92 10.73
N MET A 122 -2.91 3.78 11.94
CA MET A 122 -3.50 4.31 13.16
C MET A 122 -2.57 5.34 13.79
N ARG A 123 -3.12 6.50 14.18
CA ARG A 123 -2.41 7.50 14.98
C ARG A 123 -2.95 7.50 16.40
N PRO A 124 -2.13 7.76 17.43
CA PRO A 124 -2.63 7.96 18.78
C PRO A 124 -3.74 9.02 18.83
N GLY A 125 -4.91 8.65 19.35
CA GLY A 125 -6.08 9.52 19.46
C GLY A 125 -6.79 9.87 18.15
N GLY A 126 -6.45 9.22 17.03
CA GLY A 126 -7.11 9.41 15.75
C GLY A 126 -7.85 8.16 15.27
N GLU A 127 -8.79 8.35 14.35
CA GLU A 127 -9.45 7.24 13.67
C GLU A 127 -8.49 6.49 12.74
N PRO A 128 -8.62 5.16 12.62
CA PRO A 128 -7.87 4.37 11.63
C PRO A 128 -8.15 4.84 10.20
N ALA A 129 -7.11 4.93 9.39
CA ALA A 129 -7.23 5.19 7.96
C ALA A 129 -6.85 3.93 7.16
N GLU A 130 -7.63 3.59 6.15
CA GLU A 130 -7.29 2.52 5.21
C GLU A 130 -6.12 2.94 4.33
N VAL A 131 -5.20 2.00 4.10
CA VAL A 131 -4.01 2.19 3.27
C VAL A 131 -3.75 0.93 2.46
N TYR A 132 -3.08 1.11 1.33
CA TYR A 132 -2.46 0.00 0.63
C TYR A 132 -1.11 0.40 0.06
N PHE A 133 -0.28 -0.62 -0.18
CA PHE A 133 1.03 -0.48 -0.77
C PHE A 133 1.20 -1.43 -1.94
N VAL A 134 1.81 -0.91 -3.00
CA VAL A 134 2.19 -1.66 -4.19
C VAL A 134 3.68 -1.98 -4.15
N ARG A 135 4.10 -3.06 -4.82
CA ARG A 135 5.52 -3.38 -4.94
C ARG A 135 6.24 -2.29 -5.72
N LYS A 136 7.34 -1.76 -5.16
CA LYS A 136 8.09 -0.63 -5.73
C LYS A 136 8.72 -0.96 -7.09
N ASP A 137 9.16 -2.19 -7.28
CA ASP A 137 9.78 -2.68 -8.52
C ASP A 137 8.76 -3.03 -9.62
N GLU A 138 7.46 -2.97 -9.30
CA GLU A 138 6.37 -3.23 -10.24
C GLU A 138 5.69 -1.94 -10.76
N GLN A 139 6.13 -0.77 -10.31
CA GLN A 139 5.62 0.56 -10.71
C GLN A 139 6.48 1.24 -11.78
#